data_AF-A0A7J7P3U0-F1
#
_entry.id   AF-A0A7J7P3U0-F1
#
_cell.length_a   1.000
_cell.length_b   1.000
_cell.length_c   1.000
_cell.angle_alpha   90.00
_cell.angle_beta   90.00
_cell.angle_gamma   90.00
#
_symmetry.space_group_name_H-M   'P 1'
#
loop_
_entity.id
_entity.type
_entity.pdbx_description
1 polymer ?
#
loop_
_entity_poly.entity_id
_entity_poly.type
_entity_poly.pdbx_seq_one_letter_code
_entity_poly.pdbx_strand_id
1 'polypeptide(L)'
;MLAIVLREYPETMIVSDARTSMALTQFITYRGGHHCLYSVGYRKVIDKRPQLNREGIEIHLMMETMGHGALKENNFLDDGAYMALKIIIEMVHMKLAGSKEGIGRKDKKVGAGFMW
;
A
#
# COMPACT_ATOMS: atom_id res chain seq x y z
N MET A 1 2.49 -5.56 0.38
CA MET A 1 2.54 -4.46 -0.60
C MET A 1 2.31 -3.08 0.03
N LEU A 2 1.15 -2.81 0.66
CA LEU A 2 0.83 -1.48 1.25
C LEU A 2 1.93 -0.88 2.11
N ALA A 3 2.54 -1.67 3.01
CA ALA A 3 3.62 -1.19 3.87
C ALA A 3 4.84 -0.66 3.10
N ILE A 4 5.15 -1.27 1.95
CA ILE A 4 6.27 -0.88 1.08
C ILE A 4 5.91 0.43 0.38
N VAL A 5 4.75 0.47 -0.27
CA VAL A 5 4.26 1.64 -1.02
C VAL A 5 4.10 2.87 -0.13
N LEU A 6 3.50 2.72 1.06
CA LEU A 6 3.28 3.83 2.00
C LEU A 6 4.58 4.34 2.63
N ARG A 7 5.66 3.54 2.62
CA ARG A 7 6.98 4.00 3.05
C ARG A 7 7.68 4.78 1.94
N GLU A 8 7.55 4.34 0.69
CA GLU A 8 8.14 5.00 -0.49
C GLU A 8 7.41 6.30 -0.85
N TYR A 9 6.08 6.31 -0.72
CA TYR A 9 5.20 7.41 -1.10
C TYR A 9 4.23 7.74 0.06
N PRO A 10 4.70 8.43 1.11
CA PRO A 10 3.81 8.95 2.15
C PRO A 10 2.79 9.91 1.50
N GLU A 11 1.56 9.94 2.00
CA GLU A 11 0.42 10.72 1.46
C GLU A 11 -0.17 10.22 0.13
N THR A 12 0.33 9.11 -0.44
CA THR A 12 -0.31 8.54 -1.64
C THR A 12 -1.74 8.09 -1.35
N MET A 13 -2.61 8.25 -2.34
CA MET A 13 -3.91 7.58 -2.34
C MET A 13 -3.74 6.10 -2.70
N ILE A 14 -4.35 5.24 -1.90
CA ILE A 14 -4.55 3.82 -2.15
C ILE A 14 -6.00 3.64 -2.58
N VAL A 15 -6.23 3.00 -3.73
CA VAL A 15 -7.59 2.66 -4.17
C VAL A 15 -7.82 1.18 -3.90
N SER A 16 -8.92 0.85 -3.22
CA SER A 16 -9.33 -0.55 -3.04
C SER A 16 -10.83 -0.76 -3.26
N ASP A 17 -11.24 -2.02 -3.37
CA ASP A 17 -12.66 -2.35 -3.48
C ASP A 17 -13.37 -2.25 -2.13
N ALA A 18 -14.66 -1.95 -2.15
CA ALA A 18 -15.50 -1.71 -0.98
C ALA A 18 -15.66 -2.92 -0.04
N ARG A 19 -15.15 -4.11 -0.40
CA ARG A 19 -15.12 -5.29 0.47
C ARG A 19 -13.98 -5.26 1.49
N THR A 20 -13.03 -4.34 1.36
CA THR A 20 -11.91 -4.25 2.29
C THR A 20 -12.36 -3.91 3.71
N SER A 21 -11.61 -4.41 4.69
CA SER A 21 -11.93 -4.22 6.10
C SER A 21 -11.62 -2.79 6.57
N MET A 22 -12.34 -2.34 7.61
CA MET A 22 -12.04 -1.06 8.26
C MET A 22 -10.61 -0.98 8.81
N ALA A 23 -10.06 -2.13 9.24
CA ALA A 23 -8.67 -2.23 9.70
C ALA A 23 -7.67 -1.85 8.60
N LEU A 24 -7.98 -2.10 7.32
CA LEU A 24 -7.14 -1.68 6.20
C LEU A 24 -7.11 -0.16 6.06
N THR A 25 -8.27 0.50 6.15
CA THR A 25 -8.38 1.96 6.17
C THR A 25 -7.58 2.56 7.32
N GLN A 26 -7.71 1.99 8.52
CA GLN A 26 -6.94 2.42 9.69
C GLN A 26 -5.44 2.23 9.47
N PHE A 27 -5.02 1.10 8.90
CA PHE A 27 -3.61 0.85 8.59
C PHE A 27 -3.03 1.86 7.61
N ILE A 28 -3.77 2.19 6.55
CA ILE A 28 -3.36 3.16 5.53
C ILE A 28 -3.23 4.56 6.14
N THR A 29 -4.28 5.03 6.83
CA THR A 29 -4.31 6.36 7.46
C THR A 29 -3.27 6.51 8.57
N TYR A 30 -3.07 5.48 9.40
CA TYR A 30 -2.03 5.46 10.44
C TYR A 30 -0.60 5.60 9.88
N ARG A 31 -0.39 5.26 8.61
CA ARG A 31 0.89 5.41 7.91
C ARG A 31 0.97 6.68 7.05
N GLY A 32 0.02 7.59 7.18
CA GLY A 32 -0.02 8.82 6.40
C GLY A 32 -0.51 8.62 4.97
N GLY A 33 -1.21 7.53 4.66
CA GLY A 33 -1.83 7.37 3.34
C GLY A 33 -3.29 7.82 3.33
N HIS A 34 -3.83 8.03 2.13
CA HIS A 34 -5.27 8.21 1.93
C HIS A 34 -5.92 6.95 1.36
N HIS A 35 -7.14 6.63 1.77
CA HIS A 35 -7.83 5.43 1.29
C HIS A 35 -9.09 5.81 0.51
N CYS A 36 -9.17 5.35 -0.74
CA CYS A 36 -10.35 5.48 -1.59
C CYS A 36 -10.99 4.10 -1.76
N LEU A 37 -12.13 3.91 -1.10
CA LEU A 37 -12.99 2.74 -1.32
C LEU A 37 -13.78 2.94 -2.61
N TYR A 38 -13.78 1.94 -3.48
CA TYR A 38 -14.46 1.98 -4.76
C TYR A 38 -15.26 0.70 -5.05
N SER A 39 -15.93 0.67 -6.20
CA SER A 39 -16.78 -0.45 -6.60
C SER A 39 -16.03 -1.77 -6.67
N VAL A 40 -16.73 -2.85 -6.34
CA VAL A 40 -16.22 -4.23 -6.38
C VAL A 40 -15.85 -4.67 -7.80
N GLY A 41 -14.69 -5.30 -7.92
CA GLY A 41 -14.08 -5.82 -9.15
C GLY A 41 -12.81 -5.06 -9.54
N TYR A 42 -11.70 -5.78 -9.69
CA TYR A 42 -10.38 -5.25 -10.06
C TYR A 42 -10.45 -4.23 -11.20
N ARG A 43 -11.17 -4.55 -12.28
CA ARG A 43 -11.28 -3.66 -13.43
C ARG A 43 -11.88 -2.30 -13.05
N LYS A 44 -12.91 -2.28 -12.20
CA LYS A 44 -13.52 -1.04 -11.72
C LYS A 44 -12.55 -0.24 -10.85
N VAL A 45 -11.79 -0.93 -10.00
CA VAL A 45 -10.74 -0.30 -9.19
C VAL A 45 -9.75 0.42 -10.11
N ILE A 46 -9.18 -0.24 -11.12
CA ILE A 46 -8.23 0.38 -12.07
C ILE A 46 -8.84 1.52 -12.88
N ASP A 47 -10.07 1.33 -13.34
CA ASP A 47 -10.78 2.32 -14.16
C ASP A 47 -11.14 3.61 -13.38
N LYS A 48 -10.92 3.64 -12.06
CA LYS A 48 -11.01 4.88 -11.24
C LYS A 48 -9.84 5.84 -11.49
N ARG A 49 -8.69 5.34 -11.95
CA ARG A 49 -7.46 6.13 -12.14
C ARG A 49 -7.64 7.37 -13.03
N PRO A 50 -8.27 7.32 -14.22
CA PRO A 50 -8.43 8.51 -15.06
C PRO A 50 -9.25 9.63 -14.41
N GLN A 51 -10.16 9.31 -13.49
CA GLN A 51 -10.85 10.35 -12.71
C GLN A 51 -9.91 10.99 -11.71
N LEU A 52 -9.25 10.18 -10.87
CA LEU A 52 -8.36 10.67 -9.82
C LEU A 52 -7.16 11.45 -10.39
N ASN A 53 -6.61 11.02 -11.53
CA ASN A 53 -5.58 11.76 -12.26
C ASN A 53 -6.06 13.16 -12.70
N ARG A 54 -7.31 13.29 -13.15
CA ARG A 54 -7.90 14.61 -13.52
C ARG A 54 -8.11 15.49 -12.30
N GLU A 55 -8.36 14.89 -11.14
CA GLU A 55 -8.47 15.57 -9.85
C GLU A 55 -7.08 15.92 -9.26
N GLY A 56 -5.98 15.55 -9.94
CA GLY A 56 -4.62 15.78 -9.46
C GLY A 56 -4.22 14.89 -8.28
N ILE A 57 -4.96 13.81 -8.03
CA ILE A 57 -4.72 12.90 -6.91
C ILE A 57 -3.69 11.85 -7.31
N GLU A 58 -2.63 11.78 -6.53
CA GLU A 58 -1.52 10.88 -6.77
C GLU A 58 -1.78 9.47 -6.18
N ILE A 59 -1.58 8.44 -7.01
CA ILE A 59 -1.86 7.03 -6.68
C ILE A 59 -0.66 6.17 -7.05
N HIS A 60 -0.17 5.38 -6.11
CA HIS A 60 0.92 4.43 -6.35
C HIS A 60 0.48 2.97 -6.31
N LEU A 61 -0.66 2.68 -5.69
CA LEU A 61 -1.20 1.32 -5.58
C LEU A 61 -2.72 1.32 -5.71
N MET A 62 -3.20 0.41 -6.55
CA MET A 62 -4.61 0.06 -6.68
C MET A 62 -4.74 -1.44 -6.44
N MET A 63 -5.65 -1.90 -5.58
CA MET A 63 -5.71 -3.31 -5.20
C MET A 63 -7.13 -3.79 -4.88
N GLU A 64 -7.33 -5.10 -4.91
CA GLU A 64 -8.59 -5.73 -4.52
C GLU A 64 -8.38 -6.74 -3.39
N THR A 65 -9.41 -6.98 -2.59
CA THR A 65 -9.42 -8.00 -1.53
C THR A 65 -9.10 -9.42 -2.04
N MET A 66 -9.33 -9.69 -3.34
CA MET A 66 -9.05 -10.98 -3.98
C MET A 66 -7.60 -11.16 -4.44
N GLY A 67 -6.71 -10.22 -4.13
CA GLY A 67 -5.26 -10.34 -4.38
C GLY A 67 -4.75 -9.69 -5.66
N HIS A 68 -5.64 -9.13 -6.48
CA HIS A 68 -5.26 -8.31 -7.62
C HIS A 68 -4.64 -6.99 -7.14
N GLY A 69 -3.61 -6.53 -7.85
CA GLY A 69 -2.86 -5.35 -7.44
C GLY A 69 -2.04 -4.78 -8.57
N ALA A 70 -2.11 -3.47 -8.71
CA ALA A 70 -1.49 -2.71 -9.78
C ALA A 70 -0.71 -1.53 -9.21
N LEU A 71 0.57 -1.49 -9.55
CA LEU A 71 1.51 -0.47 -9.08
C LEU A 71 1.77 0.56 -10.17
N LYS A 72 1.87 1.84 -9.80
CA LYS A 72 2.17 2.92 -10.74
C LYS A 72 3.51 2.71 -11.47
N GLU A 73 4.54 2.31 -10.73
CA GLU A 73 5.88 1.99 -11.26
C GLU A 73 5.87 0.83 -12.26
N ASN A 74 4.85 -0.05 -12.21
CA ASN A 74 4.64 -1.15 -13.13
C ASN A 74 3.44 -0.91 -14.06
N ASN A 75 3.25 0.35 -14.49
CA ASN A 75 2.24 0.77 -15.47
C ASN A 75 0.79 0.42 -15.11
N PHE A 76 0.48 0.23 -13.84
CA PHE A 76 -0.81 -0.26 -13.35
C PHE A 76 -1.24 -1.60 -13.98
N LEU A 77 -0.28 -2.48 -14.28
CA LEU A 77 -0.56 -3.85 -14.70
C LEU A 77 -0.89 -4.73 -13.49
N ASP A 78 -1.83 -5.66 -13.68
CA ASP A 78 -2.12 -6.71 -12.69
C ASP A 78 -1.03 -7.77 -12.74
N ASP A 79 0.09 -7.49 -12.09
CA ASP A 79 1.31 -8.28 -12.19
C ASP A 79 1.69 -8.86 -10.83
N GLY A 80 1.13 -10.04 -10.56
CA GLY A 80 1.42 -10.79 -9.34
C GLY A 80 2.89 -11.18 -9.21
N ALA A 81 3.61 -11.41 -10.32
CA ALA A 81 5.02 -11.76 -10.29
C ALA A 81 5.87 -10.57 -9.86
N TYR A 82 5.59 -9.39 -10.39
CA TYR A 82 6.22 -8.15 -9.96
C TYR A 82 5.98 -7.87 -8.47
N MET A 83 4.74 -7.99 -8.01
CA MET A 83 4.41 -7.80 -6.60
C MET A 83 5.13 -8.79 -5.68
N ALA A 84 5.17 -10.06 -6.06
CA ALA A 84 5.88 -11.11 -5.31
C ALA A 84 7.38 -10.82 -5.25
N LEU A 85 7.99 -10.44 -6.37
CA LEU A 85 9.40 -10.09 -6.42
C LEU A 85 9.72 -8.87 -5.57
N LYS A 86 8.91 -7.80 -5.62
CA LYS A 86 9.09 -6.62 -4.77
C LYS A 86 8.98 -6.95 -3.27
N ILE A 87 8.10 -7.88 -2.89
CA ILE A 87 8.03 -8.40 -1.52
C ILE A 87 9.29 -9.19 -1.14
N ILE A 88 9.79 -10.07 -2.02
CA ILE A 88 11.00 -10.85 -1.76
C ILE A 88 12.22 -9.92 -1.59
N ILE A 89 12.37 -8.93 -2.47
CA ILE A 89 13.43 -7.92 -2.39
C ILE A 89 13.37 -7.20 -1.04
N GLU A 90 12.18 -6.80 -0.59
CA GLU A 90 11.99 -6.18 0.71
C GLU A 90 12.44 -7.08 1.87
N MET A 91 12.07 -8.35 1.84
CA MET A 91 12.49 -9.33 2.87
C MET A 91 14.02 -9.50 2.90
N VAL A 92 14.67 -9.50 1.74
CA VAL A 92 16.13 -9.58 1.64
C VAL A 92 16.78 -8.34 2.25
N HIS A 93 16.29 -7.13 1.93
CA HIS A 93 16.79 -5.90 2.54
C HIS A 93 16.64 -5.91 4.06
N MET A 94 15.48 -6.34 4.57
CA MET A 94 15.25 -6.46 6.02
C MET A 94 16.23 -7.44 6.69
N LYS A 95 16.48 -8.60 6.06
CA LYS A 95 17.44 -9.59 6.57
C LYS A 95 18.86 -9.05 6.60
N LEU A 96 19.28 -8.34 5.54
CA LEU A 96 20.61 -7.73 5.46
C LEU A 96 20.78 -6.59 6.48
N ALA A 97 19.72 -5.86 6.80
CA ALA A 97 19.69 -4.85 7.86
C ALA A 97 19.64 -5.44 9.29
N GLY A 98 19.65 -6.78 9.44
CA GLY A 98 19.58 -7.45 10.74
C GLY A 98 18.20 -7.40 11.40
N SER A 99 17.14 -7.05 10.67
CA SER A 99 15.78 -7.01 11.21
C SER A 99 15.24 -8.42 11.44
N LYS A 100 14.70 -8.66 12.63
CA LYS A 100 13.95 -9.89 12.98
C LYS A 100 12.43 -9.68 12.87
N GLU A 101 12.00 -8.53 12.39
CA GLU A 101 10.59 -8.14 12.35
C GLU A 101 9.92 -8.55 11.03
N GLY A 102 8.59 -8.63 11.01
CA GLY A 102 7.82 -8.88 9.79
C GLY A 102 7.64 -7.62 8.94
N ILE A 103 7.38 -7.81 7.63
CA ILE A 103 7.12 -6.71 6.69
C ILE A 103 5.95 -5.87 7.22
N GLY A 104 6.14 -4.57 7.33
CA GLY A 104 5.10 -3.65 7.81
C GLY A 104 5.03 -3.47 9.32
N ARG A 105 6.12 -3.73 10.05
CA ARG A 105 6.31 -3.16 11.38
C ARG A 105 6.92 -1.75 11.23
N LYS A 106 6.46 -0.75 11.99
CA LYS A 106 7.12 0.58 12.00
C LYS A 106 8.42 0.43 12.79
N ASP A 107 9.51 1.02 12.28
CA ASP A 107 10.74 1.19 13.05
C ASP A 107 10.38 1.85 14.39
N LYS A 108 10.71 1.19 15.50
CA LYS A 108 10.67 1.82 16.83
C LYS A 108 11.76 2.89 16.89
N LYS A 109 11.48 4.07 16.37
CA LYS A 109 12.21 5.29 16.68
C LYS A 109 11.25 6.42 17.03
N VAL A 110 10.66 6.35 18.23
CA VAL A 110 10.48 7.51 19.11
C VAL A 110 10.44 7.03 20.56
N GLY A 111 11.38 7.52 21.38
CA GLY A 111 11.20 7.83 22.80
C GLY A 111 10.98 6.67 23.78
N ALA A 112 12.05 6.30 24.50
CA ALA A 112 11.88 6.04 25.92
C ALA A 112 11.25 7.30 26.56
N GLY A 113 10.18 7.11 27.33
CA GLY A 113 9.56 8.13 28.15
C GLY A 113 8.25 8.66 27.61
N PHE A 114 7.14 8.03 28.00
CA PHE A 114 6.07 8.74 28.71
C PHE A 114 5.44 7.75 29.69
N MET A 115 5.66 8.09 30.97
CA MET A 115 5.03 7.54 32.15
C MET A 115 3.68 8.25 32.34
N TRP A 116 2.74 7.52 32.97
CA TRP A 116 1.33 7.78 33.29
C TRP A 116 0.32 7.34 32.23
#